data_AF-A0A1I7X919-F1
#
_entry.id   AF-A0A1I7X919-F1
#
_cell.length_a   1.000
_cell.length_b   1.000
_cell.length_c   1.000
_cell.angle_alpha   90.00
_cell.angle_beta   90.00
_cell.angle_gamma   90.00
#
_symmetry.space_group_name_H-M   'P 1'
#
loop_
_entity.id
_entity.type
_entity.pdbx_description
1 polymer ?
#
loop_
_entity_poly.entity_id
_entity_poly.type
_entity_poly.pdbx_seq_one_letter_code
_entity_poly.pdbx_strand_id
1 'polypeptide(L)'
;MNYYCRIIQMDITSTASTKDTAGGSSDTASTSYHPCGYRHMFSMVKKNVCSFHYQGFVDSMKELLLLKERCYDIKARNLDAMFIDSQVQEASEDISKKNLEIVKYRLLHNEGIMKIFNNHKLLDIYKLHRKLMKNASTAIDQISVCLPVLENYAKLQELMQHKKYYQALKVLEELEHTHLALVEKYRFTQILAKSMGPVRSEIKNKAYSEFKDFLENIKKVACRIGRHASRCTAEQHSFGVSEMERTRRLQQEAKQMTKNSLHKILSISHPFTGIYLFLYIHVFNSLKTIF
;
A
#
# COMPACT_ATOMS: atom_id res chain seq x y z
N MET A 1 8.99 24.43 51.49
CA MET A 1 10.32 24.88 51.97
C MET A 1 10.11 25.73 53.21
N ASN A 2 10.79 25.43 54.31
CA ASN A 2 10.89 26.35 55.47
C ASN A 2 11.77 27.56 55.10
N TYR A 3 11.72 28.65 55.89
CA TYR A 3 12.87 29.15 56.69
C TYR A 3 12.62 30.58 57.25
N TYR A 4 12.90 30.75 58.56
CA TYR A 4 13.00 32.00 59.36
C TYR A 4 11.71 32.85 59.55
N CYS A 5 11.45 33.48 60.72
CA CYS A 5 12.18 33.53 61.99
C CYS A 5 11.26 33.63 63.23
N ARG A 6 11.67 32.98 64.33
CA ARG A 6 11.20 33.23 65.73
C ARG A 6 12.19 34.18 66.44
N ILE A 7 11.89 34.56 67.70
CA ILE A 7 12.74 35.32 68.66
C ILE A 7 12.58 36.85 68.41
N ILE A 8 12.17 37.71 69.36
CA ILE A 8 12.56 37.91 70.78
C ILE A 8 11.35 38.14 71.73
N GLN A 9 11.46 37.67 72.99
CA GLN A 9 10.64 38.09 74.15
C GLN A 9 11.21 39.35 74.80
N MET A 10 10.35 40.21 75.35
CA MET A 10 10.68 40.92 76.60
C MET A 10 9.42 41.33 77.36
N ASP A 11 9.37 40.98 78.65
CA ASP A 11 8.30 41.35 79.58
C ASP A 11 8.34 42.84 79.95
N ILE A 12 7.19 43.37 80.36
CA ILE A 12 6.99 44.12 81.62
C ILE A 12 5.47 44.27 81.82
N THR A 13 4.94 43.56 82.82
CA THR A 13 3.63 43.85 83.42
C THR A 13 3.88 44.37 84.83
N SER A 14 3.60 45.65 85.07
CA SER A 14 3.58 46.20 86.43
C SER A 14 2.40 47.14 86.65
N THR A 15 1.57 46.68 87.58
CA THR A 15 0.52 47.31 88.38
C THR A 15 0.61 48.83 88.60
N ALA A 16 -0.55 49.50 88.71
CA ALA A 16 -1.16 49.80 90.01
C ALA A 16 -2.32 50.81 89.90
N SER A 17 -3.43 50.56 90.62
CA SER A 17 -4.31 51.64 91.11
C SER A 17 -5.02 51.20 92.38
N THR A 18 -4.61 51.84 93.48
CA THR A 18 -5.18 51.80 94.83
C THR A 18 -4.83 53.16 95.43
N LYS A 19 -5.59 53.81 96.31
CA LYS A 19 -6.90 53.70 96.94
C LYS A 19 -6.80 54.74 98.08
N ASP A 20 -7.94 55.19 98.60
CA ASP A 20 -8.05 55.90 99.90
C ASP A 20 -7.47 57.33 100.03
N THR A 21 -7.88 58.19 100.98
CA THR A 21 -9.18 58.45 101.69
C THR A 21 -8.98 59.69 102.59
N ALA A 22 -10.01 60.52 102.79
CA ALA A 22 -10.11 61.62 103.79
C ALA A 22 -9.13 62.81 103.66
N GLY A 23 -9.40 64.00 104.21
CA GLY A 23 -10.65 64.51 104.82
C GLY A 23 -10.39 65.69 105.76
N GLY A 24 -11.45 66.49 106.04
CA GLY A 24 -11.56 67.33 107.25
C GLY A 24 -11.25 68.84 107.15
N SER A 25 -12.17 69.63 107.72
CA SER A 25 -11.97 70.97 108.33
C SER A 25 -11.68 72.16 107.38
N SER A 26 -12.17 73.38 107.58
CA SER A 26 -13.01 73.95 108.66
C SER A 26 -13.74 75.20 108.15
N ASP A 27 -14.86 75.56 108.79
CA ASP A 27 -15.50 76.87 108.63
C ASP A 27 -14.62 78.01 109.15
N THR A 28 -14.71 79.20 108.54
CA THR A 28 -14.77 80.47 109.30
C THR A 28 -15.17 81.67 108.43
N ALA A 29 -15.76 82.66 109.11
CA ALA A 29 -16.48 83.80 108.56
C ALA A 29 -15.66 84.87 107.82
N SER A 30 -16.34 85.52 106.86
CA SER A 30 -16.44 86.98 106.64
C SER A 30 -15.21 87.90 106.42
N THR A 31 -15.45 88.87 105.52
CA THR A 31 -14.88 90.24 105.44
C THR A 31 -13.44 90.47 104.92
N SER A 32 -13.39 90.89 103.64
CA SER A 32 -12.74 92.12 103.11
C SER A 32 -11.25 92.49 103.34
N TYR A 33 -10.64 93.01 102.25
CA TYR A 33 -9.42 93.86 102.11
C TYR A 33 -8.03 93.23 101.76
N HIS A 34 -7.27 94.03 100.99
CA HIS A 34 -6.00 93.88 100.23
C HIS A 34 -4.69 94.00 101.10
N PRO A 35 -3.42 94.06 100.58
CA PRO A 35 -2.72 93.53 99.37
C PRO A 35 -1.23 92.98 99.55
N CYS A 36 -0.63 92.35 98.50
CA CYS A 36 0.84 92.17 98.19
C CYS A 36 1.76 91.27 99.10
N GLY A 37 3.02 90.87 98.76
CA GLY A 37 3.89 91.02 97.54
C GLY A 37 5.29 90.31 97.58
N TYR A 38 6.11 90.46 96.51
CA TYR A 38 7.55 90.09 96.26
C TYR A 38 8.23 88.79 96.80
N ARG A 39 8.53 87.82 95.91
CA ARG A 39 9.57 86.74 96.04
C ARG A 39 9.82 86.04 94.69
N HIS A 40 11.04 86.02 94.10
CA HIS A 40 11.22 85.35 92.79
C HIS A 40 12.58 84.72 92.38
N MET A 41 13.74 85.07 92.95
CA MET A 41 15.03 84.64 92.34
C MET A 41 15.45 83.17 92.57
N PHE A 42 15.09 82.54 93.70
CA PHE A 42 15.61 81.20 94.07
C PHE A 42 15.01 80.04 93.25
N SER A 43 14.01 80.27 92.38
CA SER A 43 13.32 79.21 91.64
C SER A 43 14.12 78.63 90.45
N MET A 44 15.19 79.29 89.99
CA MET A 44 15.71 79.04 88.64
C MET A 44 16.58 77.80 88.53
N VAL A 45 17.46 77.53 89.51
CA VAL A 45 18.45 76.44 89.42
C VAL A 45 17.80 75.04 89.48
N LYS A 46 16.73 74.88 90.27
CA LYS A 46 16.01 73.59 90.40
C LYS A 46 15.24 73.19 89.14
N LYS A 47 14.89 74.14 88.26
CA LYS A 47 14.14 73.87 87.02
C LYS A 47 15.01 73.23 85.92
N ASN A 48 16.26 73.65 85.77
CA ASN A 48 17.05 73.31 84.58
C ASN A 48 17.47 71.84 84.49
N VAL A 49 17.83 71.18 85.60
CA VAL A 49 18.27 69.78 85.58
C VAL A 49 17.10 68.81 85.30
N CYS A 50 15.92 69.05 85.89
CA CYS A 50 14.72 68.25 85.63
C CYS A 50 14.10 68.54 84.25
N SER A 51 14.25 69.76 83.72
CA SER A 51 13.78 70.11 82.38
C SER A 51 14.52 69.35 81.27
N PHE A 52 15.84 69.14 81.42
CA PHE A 52 16.69 68.54 80.39
C PHE A 52 16.28 67.10 80.03
N HIS A 53 15.99 66.25 81.03
CA HIS A 53 15.52 64.89 80.77
C HIS A 53 14.01 64.81 80.44
N TYR A 54 13.19 65.74 80.94
CA TYR A 54 11.76 65.77 80.61
C TYR A 54 11.53 66.08 79.14
N GLN A 55 12.30 67.00 78.55
CA GLN A 55 12.18 67.33 77.12
C GLN A 55 12.47 66.12 76.22
N GLY A 56 13.58 65.40 76.48
CA GLY A 56 13.91 64.18 75.74
C GLY A 56 12.83 63.09 75.86
N PHE A 57 12.26 62.89 77.06
CA PHE A 57 11.13 61.98 77.25
C PHE A 57 9.87 62.43 76.49
N VAL A 58 9.54 63.72 76.52
CA VAL A 58 8.40 64.29 75.78
C VAL A 58 8.57 64.11 74.28
N ASP A 59 9.79 64.27 73.76
CA ASP A 59 10.07 64.08 72.33
C ASP A 59 10.05 62.58 71.95
N SER A 60 10.56 61.67 72.78
CA SER A 60 10.37 60.22 72.62
C SER A 60 8.88 59.82 72.63
N MET A 61 8.06 60.45 73.47
CA MET A 61 6.61 60.22 73.50
C MET A 61 5.89 60.74 72.23
N LYS A 62 6.34 61.87 71.66
CA LYS A 62 5.85 62.35 70.35
C LYS A 62 6.24 61.40 69.22
N GLU A 63 7.47 60.90 69.20
CA GLU A 63 7.91 59.91 68.22
C GLU A 63 7.11 58.60 68.34
N LEU A 64 6.78 58.17 69.55
CA LEU A 64 5.93 56.99 69.79
C LEU A 64 4.50 57.18 69.26
N LEU A 65 3.94 58.39 69.40
CA LEU A 65 2.63 58.74 68.81
C LEU A 65 2.68 58.77 67.28
N LEU A 66 3.70 59.38 66.68
CA LEU A 66 3.94 59.38 65.23
C LEU A 66 4.23 57.98 64.67
N LEU A 67 4.85 57.10 65.46
CA LEU A 67 5.04 55.70 65.11
C LEU A 67 3.69 54.96 65.12
N LYS A 68 2.84 55.20 66.12
CA LYS A 68 1.50 54.62 66.22
C LYS A 68 0.62 55.02 65.03
N GLU A 69 0.64 56.29 64.64
CA GLU A 69 -0.09 56.80 63.47
C GLU A 69 0.39 56.13 62.18
N ARG A 70 1.71 56.12 61.92
CA ARG A 70 2.29 55.42 60.76
C ARG A 70 1.99 53.91 60.75
N CYS A 71 1.92 53.26 61.90
CA CYS A 71 1.50 51.86 62.00
C CYS A 71 0.03 51.63 61.58
N TYR A 72 -0.87 52.58 61.84
CA TYR A 72 -2.24 52.51 61.31
C TYR A 72 -2.28 52.72 59.79
N ASP A 73 -1.52 53.68 59.25
CA ASP A 73 -1.43 53.91 57.79
C ASP A 73 -0.84 52.72 57.03
N ILE A 74 0.15 52.04 57.62
CA ILE A 74 0.73 50.81 57.07
C ILE A 74 -0.31 49.68 57.12
N LYS A 75 -1.07 49.57 58.22
CA LYS A 75 -2.13 48.56 58.35
C LYS A 75 -3.25 48.78 57.34
N ALA A 76 -3.65 50.03 57.08
CA ALA A 76 -4.64 50.38 56.07
C ALA A 76 -4.15 49.99 54.66
N ARG A 77 -2.94 50.45 54.27
CA ARG A 77 -2.35 50.11 52.95
C ARG A 77 -2.13 48.62 52.74
N ASN A 78 -1.84 47.86 53.79
CA ASN A 78 -1.74 46.39 53.69
C ASN A 78 -3.09 45.74 53.39
N LEU A 79 -4.21 46.28 53.89
CA LEU A 79 -5.55 45.77 53.56
C LEU A 79 -5.89 46.03 52.08
N ASP A 80 -5.58 47.22 51.58
CA ASP A 80 -5.76 47.56 50.15
C ASP A 80 -4.89 46.66 49.25
N ALA A 81 -3.64 46.41 49.64
CA ALA A 81 -2.74 45.52 48.93
C ALA A 81 -3.26 44.07 48.91
N MET A 82 -3.81 43.56 50.03
CA MET A 82 -4.43 42.23 50.09
C MET A 82 -5.69 42.13 49.21
N PHE A 83 -6.47 43.20 49.09
CA PHE A 83 -7.63 43.23 48.19
C PHE A 83 -7.22 43.18 46.71
N ILE A 84 -6.17 43.93 46.34
CA ILE A 84 -5.61 43.89 44.99
C ILE A 84 -5.02 42.50 44.68
N ASP A 85 -4.25 41.92 45.61
CA ASP A 85 -3.68 40.58 45.48
C ASP A 85 -4.77 39.52 45.24
N SER A 86 -5.88 39.58 45.99
CA SER A 86 -7.04 38.70 45.79
C SER A 86 -7.63 38.81 44.37
N GLN A 87 -7.79 40.03 43.83
CA GLN A 87 -8.32 40.22 42.47
C GLN A 87 -7.31 39.81 41.38
N VAL A 88 -6.01 40.01 41.62
CA VAL A 88 -4.94 39.54 40.72
C VAL A 88 -4.90 38.01 40.69
N GLN A 89 -5.07 37.36 41.84
CA GLN A 89 -5.13 35.90 41.94
C GLN A 89 -6.36 35.33 41.21
N GLU A 90 -7.54 35.91 41.41
CA GLU A 90 -8.77 35.54 40.67
C GLU A 90 -8.60 35.69 39.15
N ALA A 91 -8.07 36.83 38.69
CA ALA A 91 -7.79 37.07 37.28
C ALA A 91 -6.74 36.09 36.71
N SER A 92 -5.73 35.73 37.50
CA SER A 92 -4.69 34.75 37.14
C SER A 92 -5.27 33.34 36.97
N GLU A 93 -6.17 32.93 37.85
CA GLU A 93 -6.89 31.67 37.74
C GLU A 93 -7.79 31.62 36.51
N ASP A 94 -8.49 32.71 36.20
CA ASP A 94 -9.32 32.83 34.99
C ASP A 94 -8.51 32.83 33.69
N ILE A 95 -7.34 33.49 33.68
CA ILE A 95 -6.38 33.40 32.56
C ILE A 95 -5.87 31.96 32.42
N SER A 96 -5.61 31.27 33.54
CA SER A 96 -5.16 29.87 33.54
C SER A 96 -6.22 28.92 32.97
N LYS A 97 -7.51 29.11 33.33
CA LYS A 97 -8.65 28.39 32.74
C LYS A 97 -8.75 28.63 31.23
N LYS A 98 -8.67 29.90 30.80
CA LYS A 98 -8.70 30.27 29.36
C LYS A 98 -7.51 29.71 28.58
N ASN A 99 -6.32 29.67 29.18
CA ASN A 99 -5.13 29.07 28.57
C ASN A 99 -5.30 27.55 28.36
N LEU A 100 -5.85 26.83 29.34
CA LEU A 100 -6.19 25.41 29.20
C LEU A 100 -7.20 25.18 28.06
N GLU A 101 -8.20 26.05 27.94
CA GLU A 101 -9.18 25.99 26.86
C GLU A 101 -8.55 26.24 25.48
N ILE A 102 -7.70 27.26 25.34
CA ILE A 102 -6.93 27.55 24.12
C ILE A 102 -6.06 26.35 23.71
N VAL A 103 -5.39 25.69 24.67
CA VAL A 103 -4.61 24.47 24.41
C VAL A 103 -5.52 23.33 23.91
N LYS A 104 -6.69 23.13 24.53
CA LYS A 104 -7.69 22.14 24.09
C LYS A 104 -8.17 22.41 22.67
N TYR A 105 -8.52 23.66 22.33
CA TYR A 105 -8.93 24.04 20.97
C TYR A 105 -7.82 23.80 19.94
N ARG A 106 -6.55 24.12 20.27
CA ARG A 106 -5.39 23.83 19.39
C ARG A 106 -5.21 22.34 19.14
N LEU A 107 -5.36 21.48 20.15
CA LEU A 107 -5.27 20.03 20.00
C LEU A 107 -6.39 19.48 19.10
N LEU A 108 -7.64 19.88 19.32
CA LEU A 108 -8.78 19.48 18.49
C LEU A 108 -8.63 19.95 17.03
N HIS A 109 -8.13 21.17 16.83
CA HIS A 109 -7.85 21.70 15.49
C HIS A 109 -6.77 20.88 14.76
N ASN A 110 -5.66 20.57 15.45
CA ASN A 110 -4.59 19.74 14.90
C ASN A 110 -5.08 18.32 14.56
N GLU A 111 -5.94 17.72 15.40
CA GLU A 111 -6.54 16.41 15.13
C GLU A 111 -7.45 16.45 13.89
N GLY A 112 -8.22 17.53 13.72
CA GLY A 112 -9.02 17.80 12.52
C GLY A 112 -8.16 17.92 11.25
N ILE A 113 -7.06 18.69 11.30
CA ILE A 113 -6.10 18.80 10.19
C ILE A 113 -5.53 17.42 9.83
N MET A 114 -5.10 16.63 10.81
CA MET A 114 -4.54 15.29 10.58
C MET A 114 -5.57 14.35 9.93
N LYS A 115 -6.85 14.42 10.34
CA LYS A 115 -7.94 13.67 9.70
C LYS A 115 -8.15 14.10 8.24
N ILE A 116 -8.11 15.39 7.93
CA ILE A 116 -8.23 15.90 6.55
C ILE A 116 -7.03 15.46 5.69
N PHE A 117 -5.81 15.60 6.21
CA PHE A 117 -4.58 15.20 5.52
C PHE A 117 -4.52 13.70 5.21
N ASN A 118 -4.91 12.85 6.17
CA ASN A 118 -4.99 11.41 5.95
C ASN A 118 -6.04 11.02 4.90
N ASN A 119 -7.19 11.71 4.87
CA ASN A 119 -8.20 11.51 3.82
C ASN A 119 -7.68 11.94 2.42
N HIS A 120 -6.90 13.02 2.32
CA HIS A 120 -6.25 13.41 1.06
C HIS A 120 -5.26 12.34 0.58
N LYS A 121 -4.42 11.83 1.48
CA LYS A 121 -3.48 10.73 1.18
C LYS A 121 -4.22 9.46 0.70
N LEU A 122 -5.36 9.14 1.32
CA LEU A 122 -6.23 8.03 0.91
C LEU A 122 -6.82 8.25 -0.50
N LEU A 123 -7.24 9.49 -0.81
CA LEU A 123 -7.75 9.86 -2.13
C LEU A 123 -6.70 9.70 -3.23
N ASP A 124 -5.44 10.04 -2.96
CA ASP A 124 -4.35 9.87 -3.94
C ASP A 124 -3.96 8.40 -4.14
N ILE A 125 -3.97 7.59 -3.06
CA ILE A 125 -3.85 6.13 -3.14
C ILE A 125 -4.99 5.55 -3.99
N TYR A 126 -6.24 6.00 -3.78
CA TYR A 126 -7.40 5.53 -4.56
C TYR A 126 -7.31 5.94 -6.04
N LYS A 127 -6.88 7.17 -6.35
CA LYS A 127 -6.61 7.63 -7.73
C LYS A 127 -5.52 6.77 -8.39
N LEU A 128 -4.43 6.48 -7.69
CA LEU A 128 -3.34 5.64 -8.18
C LEU A 128 -3.82 4.22 -8.45
N HIS A 129 -4.52 3.61 -7.49
CA HIS A 129 -5.14 2.29 -7.64
C HIS A 129 -6.09 2.23 -8.83
N ARG A 130 -6.94 3.25 -9.02
CA ARG A 130 -7.85 3.33 -10.18
C ARG A 130 -7.12 3.45 -11.52
N LYS A 131 -5.99 4.19 -11.58
CA LYS A 131 -5.13 4.23 -12.78
C LYS A 131 -4.50 2.86 -13.03
N LEU A 132 -3.97 2.23 -11.99
CA LEU A 132 -3.30 0.93 -12.08
C LEU A 132 -4.27 -0.17 -12.55
N MET A 133 -5.51 -0.18 -12.02
CA MET A 133 -6.58 -1.07 -12.49
C MET A 133 -7.00 -0.82 -13.94
N LYS A 134 -7.07 0.45 -14.39
CA LYS A 134 -7.31 0.75 -15.81
C LYS A 134 -6.18 0.23 -16.70
N ASN A 135 -4.93 0.48 -16.32
CA ASN A 135 -3.76 0.00 -17.06
C ASN A 135 -3.75 -1.54 -17.13
N ALA A 136 -4.05 -2.22 -16.02
CA ALA A 136 -4.16 -3.67 -15.96
C ALA A 136 -5.28 -4.20 -16.86
N SER A 137 -6.49 -3.62 -16.81
CA SER A 137 -7.60 -3.97 -17.70
C SER A 137 -7.20 -3.82 -19.17
N THR A 138 -6.64 -2.67 -19.55
CA THR A 138 -6.20 -2.43 -20.94
C THR A 138 -5.14 -3.43 -21.38
N ALA A 139 -4.20 -3.80 -20.51
CA ALA A 139 -3.19 -4.81 -20.80
C ALA A 139 -3.82 -6.21 -20.99
N ILE A 140 -4.78 -6.59 -20.14
CA ILE A 140 -5.57 -7.82 -20.30
C ILE A 140 -6.28 -7.81 -21.65
N ASP A 141 -7.02 -6.75 -21.97
CA ASP A 141 -7.75 -6.62 -23.24
C ASP A 141 -6.82 -6.75 -24.45
N GLN A 142 -5.64 -6.12 -24.42
CA GLN A 142 -4.65 -6.23 -25.49
C GLN A 142 -4.07 -7.66 -25.62
N ILE A 143 -3.83 -8.35 -24.50
CA ILE A 143 -3.31 -9.73 -24.49
C ILE A 143 -4.39 -10.72 -24.95
N SER A 144 -5.64 -10.56 -24.52
CA SER A 144 -6.77 -11.42 -24.92
C SER A 144 -7.00 -11.40 -26.43
N VAL A 145 -6.82 -10.26 -27.10
CA VAL A 145 -6.84 -10.17 -28.58
C VAL A 145 -5.70 -10.96 -29.23
N CYS A 146 -4.55 -11.08 -28.58
CA CYS A 146 -3.40 -11.83 -29.09
C CYS A 146 -3.49 -13.34 -28.82
N LEU A 147 -4.32 -13.78 -27.88
CA LEU A 147 -4.36 -15.17 -27.39
C LEU A 147 -4.65 -16.19 -28.51
N PRO A 148 -5.64 -16.01 -29.41
CA PRO A 148 -5.92 -16.98 -30.48
C PRO A 148 -4.78 -17.15 -31.48
N VAL A 149 -3.94 -16.12 -31.67
CA VAL A 149 -2.74 -16.19 -32.52
C VAL A 149 -1.71 -17.14 -31.89
N LEU A 150 -1.49 -17.02 -30.58
CA LEU A 150 -0.52 -17.82 -29.83
C LEU A 150 -0.99 -19.28 -29.68
N GLU A 151 -2.28 -19.50 -29.39
CA GLU A 151 -2.87 -20.84 -29.24
C GLU A 151 -2.85 -21.61 -30.57
N ASN A 152 -3.26 -20.99 -31.68
CA ASN A 152 -3.20 -21.64 -32.99
C ASN A 152 -1.76 -21.90 -33.46
N TYR A 153 -0.81 -21.03 -33.13
CA TYR A 153 0.61 -21.29 -33.43
C TYR A 153 1.19 -22.43 -32.57
N ALA A 154 0.81 -22.54 -31.29
CA ALA A 154 1.20 -23.67 -30.44
C ALA A 154 0.62 -25.00 -30.97
N LYS A 155 -0.67 -24.99 -31.33
CA LYS A 155 -1.38 -26.12 -31.97
C LYS A 155 -0.74 -26.52 -33.31
N LEU A 156 -0.30 -25.55 -34.12
CA LEU A 156 0.44 -25.80 -35.36
C LEU A 156 1.75 -26.57 -35.09
N GLN A 157 2.51 -26.16 -34.07
CA GLN A 157 3.74 -26.85 -33.67
C GLN A 157 3.46 -28.27 -33.16
N GLU A 158 2.39 -28.47 -32.39
CA GLU A 158 1.96 -29.79 -31.91
C GLU A 158 1.54 -30.71 -33.08
N LEU A 159 0.77 -30.20 -34.05
CA LEU A 159 0.39 -30.96 -35.26
C LEU A 159 1.61 -31.34 -36.11
N MET A 160 2.63 -30.48 -36.15
CA MET A 160 3.91 -30.74 -36.81
C MET A 160 4.73 -31.84 -36.12
N GLN A 161 4.72 -31.90 -34.79
CA GLN A 161 5.34 -32.98 -34.02
C GLN A 161 4.62 -34.33 -34.24
N HIS A 162 3.28 -34.30 -34.26
CA HIS A 162 2.45 -35.48 -34.53
C HIS A 162 2.39 -35.90 -36.02
N LYS A 163 3.21 -35.31 -36.90
CA LYS A 163 3.23 -35.55 -38.35
C LYS A 163 1.89 -35.34 -39.08
N LYS A 164 0.96 -34.58 -38.50
CA LYS A 164 -0.35 -34.30 -39.09
C LYS A 164 -0.26 -33.15 -40.10
N TYR A 165 0.63 -33.28 -41.10
CA TYR A 165 1.06 -32.18 -41.97
C TYR A 165 -0.08 -31.46 -42.71
N TYR A 166 -1.11 -32.18 -43.16
CA TYR A 166 -2.29 -31.57 -43.77
C TYR A 166 -3.12 -30.71 -42.78
N GLN A 167 -3.27 -31.20 -41.55
CA GLN A 167 -3.98 -30.44 -40.50
C GLN A 167 -3.16 -29.23 -40.05
N ALA A 168 -1.83 -29.38 -39.98
CA ALA A 168 -0.90 -28.29 -39.72
C ALA A 168 -1.01 -27.20 -40.80
N LEU A 169 -0.99 -27.55 -42.09
CA LEU A 169 -1.15 -26.59 -43.19
C LEU A 169 -2.46 -25.80 -43.08
N LYS A 170 -3.58 -26.48 -42.80
CA LYS A 170 -4.88 -25.82 -42.64
C LYS A 170 -4.90 -24.82 -41.46
N VAL A 171 -4.30 -25.16 -40.33
CA VAL A 171 -4.18 -24.24 -39.17
C VAL A 171 -3.26 -23.06 -39.50
N LEU A 172 -2.21 -23.26 -40.31
CA LEU A 172 -1.33 -22.18 -40.76
C LEU A 172 -2.06 -21.19 -41.69
N GLU A 173 -2.89 -21.67 -42.61
CA GLU A 173 -3.74 -20.83 -43.48
C GLU A 173 -4.80 -20.04 -42.69
N GLU A 174 -5.45 -20.69 -41.72
CA GLU A 174 -6.42 -20.05 -40.83
C GLU A 174 -5.77 -18.96 -39.95
N LEU A 175 -4.55 -19.22 -39.45
CA LEU A 175 -3.74 -18.26 -38.69
C LEU A 175 -3.38 -17.03 -39.54
N GLU A 176 -2.94 -17.25 -40.78
CA GLU A 176 -2.54 -16.20 -41.73
C GLU A 176 -3.71 -15.31 -42.18
N HIS A 177 -4.85 -15.92 -42.55
CA HIS A 177 -5.99 -15.17 -43.10
C HIS A 177 -6.94 -14.59 -42.05
N THR A 178 -7.14 -15.26 -40.90
CA THR A 178 -8.14 -14.84 -39.91
C THR A 178 -7.53 -14.07 -38.75
N HIS A 179 -6.39 -14.53 -38.23
CA HIS A 179 -5.89 -14.07 -36.93
C HIS A 179 -4.75 -13.04 -37.04
N LEU A 180 -3.86 -13.14 -38.04
CA LEU A 180 -2.79 -12.15 -38.22
C LEU A 180 -3.32 -10.77 -38.64
N ALA A 181 -4.31 -10.72 -39.54
CA ALA A 181 -4.91 -9.48 -40.05
C ALA A 181 -5.51 -8.58 -38.95
N LEU A 182 -5.90 -9.15 -37.81
CA LEU A 182 -6.47 -8.44 -36.67
C LEU A 182 -5.39 -7.84 -35.72
N VAL A 183 -4.13 -8.27 -35.86
CA VAL A 183 -3.09 -8.13 -34.83
C VAL A 183 -1.77 -7.55 -35.38
N GLU A 184 -1.79 -6.99 -36.62
CA GLU A 184 -0.60 -6.44 -37.31
C GLU A 184 0.14 -5.31 -36.57
N LYS A 185 -0.58 -4.58 -35.70
CA LYS A 185 -0.04 -3.45 -34.92
C LYS A 185 1.07 -3.86 -33.94
N TYR A 186 1.21 -5.14 -33.62
CA TYR A 186 2.22 -5.63 -32.68
C TYR A 186 3.46 -6.18 -33.38
N ARG A 187 4.64 -5.81 -32.87
CA ARG A 187 5.95 -6.21 -33.42
C ARG A 187 6.16 -7.73 -33.45
N PHE A 188 5.60 -8.48 -32.49
CA PHE A 188 5.73 -9.95 -32.49
C PHE A 188 4.93 -10.59 -33.64
N THR A 189 3.74 -10.07 -33.96
CA THR A 189 2.92 -10.52 -35.10
C THR A 189 3.65 -10.34 -36.42
N GLN A 190 4.40 -9.24 -36.59
CA GLN A 190 5.20 -8.97 -37.79
C GLN A 190 6.39 -9.93 -37.93
N ILE A 191 6.96 -10.40 -36.82
CA ILE A 191 8.01 -11.43 -36.82
C ILE A 191 7.38 -12.79 -37.13
N LEU A 192 6.21 -13.09 -36.57
CA LEU A 192 5.44 -14.30 -36.83
C LEU A 192 5.01 -14.40 -38.30
N ALA A 193 4.50 -13.32 -38.90
CA ALA A 193 4.16 -13.25 -40.32
C ALA A 193 5.34 -13.66 -41.22
N LYS A 194 6.55 -13.20 -40.88
CA LYS A 194 7.78 -13.55 -41.61
C LYS A 194 8.19 -15.02 -41.46
N SER A 195 7.79 -15.72 -40.39
CA SER A 195 8.06 -17.15 -40.22
C SER A 195 7.02 -18.07 -40.89
N MET A 196 5.85 -17.56 -41.31
CA MET A 196 4.81 -18.35 -41.98
C MET A 196 5.32 -19.02 -43.27
N GLY A 197 6.04 -18.29 -44.13
CA GLY A 197 6.62 -18.82 -45.38
C GLY A 197 7.64 -19.96 -45.17
N PRO A 198 8.65 -19.76 -44.28
CA PRO A 198 9.53 -20.83 -43.84
C PRO A 198 8.79 -22.06 -43.28
N VAL A 199 7.80 -21.87 -42.40
CA VAL A 199 7.04 -22.99 -41.82
C VAL A 199 6.21 -23.72 -42.87
N ARG A 200 5.57 -23.01 -43.82
CA ARG A 200 4.86 -23.63 -44.96
C ARG A 200 5.81 -24.50 -45.80
N SER A 201 7.03 -24.02 -46.04
CA SER A 201 8.09 -24.77 -46.73
C SER A 201 8.57 -26.00 -45.94
N GLU A 202 8.61 -25.90 -44.61
CA GLU A 202 8.96 -27.01 -43.73
C GLU A 202 7.88 -28.11 -43.72
N ILE A 203 6.59 -27.73 -43.61
CA ILE A 203 5.46 -28.67 -43.72
C ILE A 203 5.53 -29.40 -45.07
N LYS A 204 5.72 -28.65 -46.16
CA LYS A 204 5.87 -29.17 -47.53
C LYS A 204 6.99 -30.23 -47.59
N ASN A 205 8.20 -29.87 -47.17
CA ASN A 205 9.36 -30.76 -47.24
C ASN A 205 9.18 -32.04 -46.40
N LYS A 206 8.62 -31.92 -45.18
CA LYS A 206 8.35 -33.07 -44.30
C LYS A 206 7.28 -33.99 -44.89
N ALA A 207 6.18 -33.44 -45.40
CA ALA A 207 5.11 -34.21 -46.05
C ALA A 207 5.62 -34.95 -47.31
N TYR A 208 6.42 -34.29 -48.15
CA TYR A 208 7.04 -34.93 -49.32
C TYR A 208 8.03 -36.03 -48.94
N SER A 209 8.80 -35.88 -47.86
CA SER A 209 9.72 -36.92 -47.38
C SER A 209 8.95 -38.17 -46.95
N GLU A 210 7.93 -38.02 -46.10
CA GLU A 210 7.14 -39.16 -45.62
C GLU A 210 6.37 -39.85 -46.76
N PHE A 211 5.84 -39.08 -47.72
CA PHE A 211 5.23 -39.64 -48.93
C PHE A 211 6.24 -40.40 -49.80
N LYS A 212 7.47 -39.89 -49.95
CA LYS A 212 8.55 -40.57 -50.69
C LYS A 212 8.95 -41.89 -50.03
N ASP A 213 9.08 -41.90 -48.70
CA ASP A 213 9.39 -43.11 -47.92
C ASP A 213 8.26 -44.14 -48.02
N PHE A 214 6.99 -43.69 -47.99
CA PHE A 214 5.82 -44.51 -48.22
C PHE A 214 5.81 -45.15 -49.63
N LEU A 215 6.09 -44.37 -50.68
CA LEU A 215 6.18 -44.89 -52.05
C LEU A 215 7.32 -45.91 -52.22
N GLU A 216 8.48 -45.69 -51.61
CA GLU A 216 9.58 -46.67 -51.64
C GLU A 216 9.22 -47.95 -50.89
N ASN A 217 8.41 -47.87 -49.82
CA ASN A 217 7.87 -49.05 -49.14
C ASN A 217 6.87 -49.82 -50.03
N ILE A 218 5.91 -49.13 -50.67
CA ILE A 218 4.98 -49.75 -51.64
C ILE A 218 5.76 -50.47 -52.74
N LYS A 219 6.77 -49.81 -53.33
CA LYS A 219 7.64 -50.38 -54.37
C LYS A 219 8.32 -51.67 -53.92
N LYS A 220 8.86 -51.72 -52.68
CA LYS A 220 9.44 -52.95 -52.10
C LYS A 220 8.42 -54.08 -51.96
N VAL A 221 7.21 -53.78 -51.50
CA VAL A 221 6.12 -54.77 -51.35
C VAL A 221 5.65 -55.28 -52.72
N ALA A 222 5.42 -54.37 -53.68
CA ALA A 222 5.03 -54.72 -55.05
C ALA A 222 6.07 -55.61 -55.73
N CYS A 223 7.37 -55.31 -55.61
CA CYS A 223 8.44 -56.17 -56.11
C CYS A 223 8.48 -57.56 -55.44
N ARG A 224 8.08 -57.68 -54.16
CA ARG A 224 7.99 -58.98 -53.48
C ARG A 224 6.81 -59.80 -54.01
N ILE A 225 5.64 -59.20 -54.15
CA ILE A 225 4.43 -59.83 -54.71
C ILE A 225 4.68 -60.24 -56.16
N GLY A 226 5.24 -59.35 -56.99
CA GLY A 226 5.58 -59.63 -58.38
C GLY A 226 6.50 -60.84 -58.52
N ARG A 227 7.60 -60.91 -57.74
CA ARG A 227 8.48 -62.09 -57.74
C ARG A 227 7.78 -63.37 -57.31
N HIS A 228 6.87 -63.31 -56.33
CA HIS A 228 6.10 -64.47 -55.90
C HIS A 228 5.14 -64.95 -56.98
N ALA A 229 4.37 -64.03 -57.58
CA ALA A 229 3.47 -64.33 -58.70
C ALA A 229 4.23 -64.93 -59.89
N SER A 230 5.36 -64.33 -60.29
CA SER A 230 6.20 -64.86 -61.38
C SER A 230 6.74 -66.26 -61.10
N ARG A 231 7.14 -66.56 -59.85
CA ARG A 231 7.57 -67.93 -59.47
C ARG A 231 6.41 -68.93 -59.54
N CYS A 232 5.28 -68.62 -58.93
CA CYS A 232 4.10 -69.50 -58.99
C CYS A 232 3.63 -69.74 -60.43
N THR A 233 3.66 -68.73 -61.30
CA THR A 233 3.38 -68.91 -62.74
C THR A 233 4.41 -69.84 -63.40
N ALA A 234 5.71 -69.63 -63.17
CA ALA A 234 6.75 -70.50 -63.73
C ALA A 234 6.61 -71.96 -63.25
N GLU A 235 6.33 -72.18 -61.96
CA GLU A 235 6.08 -73.49 -61.35
C GLU A 235 4.82 -74.18 -61.91
N GLN A 236 3.75 -73.42 -62.16
CA GLN A 236 2.55 -73.94 -62.84
C GLN A 236 2.80 -74.35 -64.29
N HIS A 237 3.74 -73.69 -64.98
CA HIS A 237 4.17 -74.06 -66.33
C HIS A 237 5.21 -75.20 -66.36
N SER A 238 6.03 -75.39 -65.31
CA SER A 238 7.17 -76.32 -65.30
C SER A 238 6.85 -77.77 -64.91
N PHE A 239 5.58 -78.13 -64.71
CA PHE A 239 5.15 -79.52 -64.49
C PHE A 239 4.10 -79.94 -65.53
N GLY A 240 4.28 -81.13 -66.09
CA GLY A 240 3.40 -81.77 -67.08
C GLY A 240 2.08 -82.23 -66.48
N VAL A 241 1.25 -81.28 -66.04
CA VAL A 241 -0.07 -81.50 -65.43
C VAL A 241 -1.14 -81.13 -66.46
N SER A 242 -2.07 -82.05 -66.72
CA SER A 242 -3.23 -81.85 -67.60
C SER A 242 -4.00 -80.57 -67.23
N GLU A 243 -4.47 -79.83 -68.23
CA GLU A 243 -5.18 -78.54 -68.06
C GLU A 243 -6.38 -78.64 -67.10
N MET A 244 -7.02 -79.81 -67.04
CA MET A 244 -8.13 -80.09 -66.14
C MET A 244 -7.74 -79.96 -64.65
N GLU A 245 -6.55 -80.43 -64.26
CA GLU A 245 -6.08 -80.34 -62.87
C GLU A 245 -5.47 -78.97 -62.54
N ARG A 246 -4.89 -78.27 -63.54
CA ARG A 246 -4.54 -76.83 -63.40
C ARG A 246 -5.77 -75.98 -63.08
N THR A 247 -6.87 -76.19 -63.83
CA THR A 247 -8.13 -75.45 -63.65
C THR A 247 -8.75 -75.70 -62.27
N ARG A 248 -8.68 -76.95 -61.77
CA ARG A 248 -9.19 -77.33 -60.46
C ARG A 248 -8.45 -76.65 -59.30
N ARG A 249 -7.11 -76.53 -59.39
CA ARG A 249 -6.29 -75.84 -58.37
C ARG A 249 -6.52 -74.34 -58.34
N LEU A 250 -6.58 -73.68 -59.51
CA LEU A 250 -6.89 -72.25 -59.61
C LEU A 250 -8.26 -71.92 -58.99
N GLN A 251 -9.27 -72.78 -59.16
CA GLN A 251 -10.58 -72.61 -58.49
C GLN A 251 -10.54 -72.83 -56.97
N GLN A 252 -9.65 -73.68 -56.45
CA GLN A 252 -9.50 -73.87 -54.99
C GLN A 252 -8.72 -72.71 -54.36
N GLU A 253 -7.66 -72.23 -55.00
CA GLU A 253 -6.88 -71.06 -54.55
C GLU A 253 -7.70 -69.77 -54.62
N ALA A 254 -8.48 -69.56 -55.68
CA ALA A 254 -9.38 -68.40 -55.80
C ALA A 254 -10.42 -68.34 -54.67
N LYS A 255 -10.96 -69.49 -54.24
CA LYS A 255 -11.90 -69.58 -53.10
C LYS A 255 -11.23 -69.25 -51.76
N GLN A 256 -9.94 -69.58 -51.60
CA GLN A 256 -9.18 -69.26 -50.40
C GLN A 256 -8.74 -67.79 -50.34
N MET A 257 -8.39 -67.19 -51.49
CA MET A 257 -8.02 -65.78 -51.60
C MET A 257 -9.17 -64.81 -51.32
N THR A 258 -10.43 -65.20 -51.58
CA THR A 258 -11.61 -64.35 -51.32
C THR A 258 -11.80 -63.94 -49.85
N LYS A 259 -11.04 -64.52 -48.90
CA LYS A 259 -11.13 -64.18 -47.47
C LYS A 259 -10.26 -62.99 -47.05
N ASN A 260 -9.29 -62.57 -47.87
CA ASN A 260 -8.42 -61.41 -47.62
C ASN A 260 -8.49 -60.44 -48.81
N SER A 261 -8.99 -59.23 -48.54
CA SER A 261 -9.54 -58.31 -49.56
C SER A 261 -8.60 -57.85 -50.67
N LEU A 262 -9.25 -57.43 -51.77
CA LEU A 262 -8.77 -56.45 -52.76
C LEU A 262 -7.81 -56.90 -53.88
N HIS A 263 -8.07 -58.06 -54.51
CA HIS A 263 -7.32 -58.48 -55.70
C HIS A 263 -8.10 -58.37 -57.03
N LYS A 264 -8.17 -57.16 -57.61
CA LYS A 264 -8.34 -57.00 -59.07
C LYS A 264 -7.74 -55.70 -59.63
N ILE A 265 -6.45 -55.45 -59.34
CA ILE A 265 -5.61 -54.67 -60.25
C ILE A 265 -5.14 -55.65 -61.32
N LEU A 266 -5.37 -55.29 -62.59
CA LEU A 266 -5.37 -56.24 -63.71
C LEU A 266 -4.02 -56.94 -63.89
N SER A 267 -4.11 -58.24 -64.19
CA SER A 267 -3.07 -59.00 -64.86
C SER A 267 -2.72 -58.34 -66.21
N ILE A 268 -1.43 -58.08 -66.44
CA ILE A 268 -0.67 -58.25 -67.69
C ILE A 268 0.78 -57.81 -67.40
N SER A 269 1.74 -58.34 -68.18
CA SER A 269 3.18 -58.11 -67.99
C SER A 269 3.58 -56.63 -68.13
N HIS A 270 4.62 -56.21 -67.40
CA HIS A 270 5.33 -54.91 -67.46
C HIS A 270 4.75 -53.59 -66.81
N PRO A 271 3.61 -53.50 -66.09
CA PRO A 271 3.04 -52.19 -65.72
C PRO A 271 3.52 -51.56 -64.40
N PHE A 272 4.26 -52.26 -63.53
CA PHE A 272 4.51 -51.77 -62.16
C PHE A 272 5.42 -50.52 -62.08
N THR A 273 6.26 -50.26 -63.08
CA THR A 273 6.94 -48.97 -63.24
C THR A 273 6.00 -47.87 -63.71
N GLY A 274 5.04 -48.17 -64.58
CA GLY A 274 4.05 -47.23 -65.08
C GLY A 274 3.06 -46.76 -64.00
N ILE A 275 2.57 -47.67 -63.15
CA ILE A 275 1.68 -47.32 -62.03
C ILE A 275 2.44 -46.49 -60.98
N TYR A 276 3.71 -46.84 -60.69
CA TYR A 276 4.56 -46.03 -59.82
C TYR A 276 4.79 -44.64 -60.42
N LEU A 277 5.10 -44.53 -61.71
CA LEU A 277 5.32 -43.25 -62.38
C LEU A 277 4.03 -42.42 -62.48
N PHE A 278 2.88 -43.04 -62.70
CA PHE A 278 1.58 -42.37 -62.73
C PHE A 278 1.17 -41.85 -61.34
N LEU A 279 1.26 -42.67 -60.29
CA LEU A 279 1.02 -42.23 -58.91
C LEU A 279 2.03 -41.15 -58.49
N TYR A 280 3.30 -41.32 -58.85
CA TYR A 280 4.34 -40.33 -58.57
C TYR A 280 4.01 -39.00 -59.27
N ILE A 281 3.86 -38.96 -60.60
CA ILE A 281 3.57 -37.72 -61.34
C ILE A 281 2.25 -37.09 -60.90
N HIS A 282 1.16 -37.87 -60.80
CA HIS A 282 -0.17 -37.31 -60.57
C HIS A 282 -0.34 -36.83 -59.11
N VAL A 283 0.12 -37.60 -58.11
CA VAL A 283 0.06 -37.16 -56.70
C VAL A 283 1.11 -36.11 -56.36
N PHE A 284 2.31 -36.17 -56.97
CA PHE A 284 3.34 -35.13 -56.78
C PHE A 284 2.88 -33.79 -57.37
N ASN A 285 2.22 -33.78 -58.54
CA ASN A 285 1.62 -32.58 -59.09
C ASN A 285 0.45 -32.08 -58.23
N SER A 286 -0.44 -32.96 -57.73
CA SER A 286 -1.50 -32.56 -56.80
C SER A 286 -0.94 -31.93 -55.50
N LEU A 287 0.09 -32.52 -54.90
CA LEU A 287 0.79 -31.95 -53.74
C LEU A 287 1.48 -30.61 -54.07
N LYS A 288 1.92 -30.42 -55.33
CA LYS A 288 2.53 -29.17 -55.81
C LYS A 288 1.48 -28.08 -56.13
N THR A 289 0.21 -28.46 -56.23
CA THR A 289 -0.93 -27.53 -56.32
C THR A 289 -1.47 -27.15 -54.93
N ILE A 290 -1.25 -27.99 -53.92
CA ILE A 290 -1.68 -27.77 -52.52
C ILE A 290 -0.67 -26.93 -51.71
N PHE A 291 0.61 -26.88 -52.11
CA PHE A 291 1.71 -26.18 -51.42
C PHE A 291 2.53 -25.31 -52.37
#